data_AF-A0A699XH64-F1
#
_entry.id   AF-A0A699XH64-F1
#
_cell.length_a   1.000
_cell.length_b   1.000
_cell.length_c   1.000
_cell.angle_alpha   90.00
_cell.angle_beta   90.00
_cell.angle_gamma   90.00
#
_symmetry.space_group_name_H-M   'P 1'
#
loop_
_entity.id
_entity.type
_entity.pdbx_description
1 polymer ?
#
loop_
_entity_poly.entity_id
_entity_poly.type
_entity_poly.pdbx_seq_one_letter_code
_entity_poly.pdbx_strand_id
1 'polypeptide(L)'
;NRFQELALICTKFVCNETEKVDKYISRLPDNIYGNVKPSKPKKLDETIELASDLMDQKLRTYAERKYDSKRRANGIFINNQQPFKKQNA
;
A
#
# COMPACT_ATOMS: atom_id res chain seq x y z
N ASN A 1 12.64 44.40 -15.39
CA ASN A 1 13.15 44.41 -14.00
C ASN A 1 13.58 42.98 -13.66
N ARG A 2 14.89 42.67 -13.65
CA ARG A 2 15.44 41.32 -13.38
C ARG A 2 14.99 40.73 -12.03
N PHE A 3 14.63 41.60 -11.08
CA PHE A 3 14.15 41.18 -9.77
C PHE A 3 12.78 40.49 -9.85
N GLN A 4 11.87 40.99 -10.69
CA GLN A 4 10.54 40.37 -10.88
C GLN A 4 10.63 39.00 -11.53
N GLU A 5 11.56 38.83 -12.47
CA GLU A 5 11.80 37.58 -13.19
C GLU A 5 12.38 36.50 -12.25
N LEU A 6 13.34 36.88 -11.40
CA LEU A 6 13.87 36.01 -10.35
C LEU A 6 12.82 35.65 -9.30
N ALA A 7 12.00 36.61 -8.84
CA ALA A 7 10.92 36.36 -7.90
C ALA A 7 9.91 35.33 -8.43
N LEU A 8 9.54 35.45 -9.72
CA LEU A 8 8.63 34.52 -10.37
C LEU A 8 9.22 33.10 -10.46
N ILE A 9 10.52 32.96 -10.76
CA ILE A 9 11.21 31.66 -10.77
C ILE A 9 11.25 31.09 -9.35
N CYS A 10 11.62 31.87 -8.34
CA CYS A 10 11.65 31.43 -6.95
C CYS A 10 10.27 30.94 -6.48
N THR A 11 9.18 31.63 -6.77
CA THR A 11 7.83 31.17 -6.42
C THR A 11 7.46 29.85 -7.11
N LYS A 12 7.89 29.63 -8.37
CA LYS A 12 7.67 28.35 -9.08
C LYS A 12 8.45 27.18 -8.45
N PHE A 13 9.63 27.44 -7.89
CA PHE A 13 10.44 26.42 -7.22
C PHE A 13 10.05 26.22 -5.75
N VAL A 14 9.50 27.24 -5.11
CA VAL A 14 8.93 27.16 -3.76
C VAL A 14 7.51 26.63 -3.89
N CYS A 15 7.37 25.33 -4.16
CA CYS A 15 6.06 24.67 -4.05
C CYS A 15 5.57 24.79 -2.61
N ASN A 16 4.36 25.29 -2.44
CA ASN A 16 3.73 25.31 -1.11
C ASN A 16 3.39 23.88 -0.66
N GLU A 17 3.17 23.69 0.64
CA GLU A 17 2.97 22.37 1.23
C GLU A 17 1.78 21.61 0.60
N THR A 18 0.70 22.33 0.29
CA THR A 18 -0.49 21.74 -0.35
C THR A 18 -0.18 21.22 -1.76
N GLU A 19 0.58 21.98 -2.56
CA GLU A 19 0.99 21.55 -3.89
C GLU A 19 1.90 20.31 -3.82
N LYS A 20 2.80 20.24 -2.83
CA LYS A 20 3.63 19.04 -2.61
C LYS A 20 2.77 17.82 -2.25
N VAL A 21 1.81 18.00 -1.35
CA VAL A 21 0.86 16.94 -0.96
C VAL A 21 0.06 16.47 -2.17
N ASP A 22 -0.56 17.36 -2.94
CA ASP A 22 -1.36 16.98 -4.11
C ASP A 22 -0.51 16.31 -5.20
N LYS A 23 0.71 16.79 -5.43
CA LYS A 23 1.66 16.17 -6.37
C LYS A 23 2.12 14.79 -5.92
N TYR A 24 2.24 14.56 -4.62
CA TYR A 24 2.54 13.23 -4.08
C TYR A 24 1.34 12.30 -4.22
N ILE A 25 0.15 12.73 -3.78
CA ILE A 25 -1.09 11.94 -3.86
C ILE A 25 -1.40 11.53 -5.31
N SER A 26 -1.24 12.44 -6.28
CA SER A 26 -1.48 12.15 -7.70
C SER A 26 -0.52 11.11 -8.33
N ARG A 27 0.58 10.78 -7.65
CA ARG A 27 1.54 9.74 -8.08
C ARG A 27 1.31 8.39 -7.39
N LEU A 28 0.36 8.30 -6.46
CA LEU A 28 0.07 7.05 -5.75
C LEU A 28 -0.68 6.07 -6.66
N PRO A 29 -0.42 4.76 -6.53
CA PRO A 29 -1.25 3.74 -7.17
C PRO A 29 -2.71 3.86 -6.70
N ASP A 30 -3.68 3.59 -7.58
CA ASP A 30 -5.13 3.73 -7.32
C ASP A 30 -5.58 3.05 -6.02
N ASN A 31 -4.97 1.91 -5.73
CA ASN A 31 -5.30 1.08 -4.58
C ASN A 31 -4.86 1.69 -3.22
N ILE A 32 -3.99 2.71 -3.24
CA ILE A 32 -3.60 3.54 -2.10
C ILE A 32 -4.29 4.91 -2.21
N TYR A 33 -4.30 5.50 -3.42
CA TYR A 33 -4.93 6.80 -3.70
C TYR A 33 -6.36 6.89 -3.15
N GLY A 34 -7.18 5.87 -3.38
CA GLY A 34 -8.58 5.84 -2.93
C GLY A 34 -8.76 5.91 -1.41
N ASN A 35 -7.72 5.59 -0.63
CA ASN A 35 -7.73 5.69 0.83
C ASN A 35 -7.02 6.97 1.34
N VAL A 36 -5.99 7.43 0.63
CA VAL A 36 -5.22 8.63 1.01
C VAL A 36 -5.94 9.92 0.64
N LYS A 37 -6.57 10.04 -0.54
CA LYS A 37 -7.22 11.31 -0.94
C LYS A 37 -8.35 11.73 0.02
N PRO A 38 -9.22 10.82 0.50
CA PRO A 38 -10.29 11.19 1.44
C PRO A 38 -9.81 11.62 2.83
N SER A 39 -8.62 11.20 3.28
CA SER A 39 -8.09 11.59 4.59
C SER A 39 -7.62 13.05 4.63
N LYS A 40 -7.47 13.70 3.47
CA LYS A 40 -7.10 15.11 3.31
C LYS A 40 -5.87 15.48 4.17
N PRO A 41 -4.73 14.80 3.99
CA PRO A 41 -3.53 15.09 4.76
C PRO A 41 -3.07 16.52 4.49
N LYS A 42 -2.52 17.18 5.51
CA LYS A 42 -2.12 18.59 5.42
C LYS A 42 -0.64 18.75 5.17
N LYS A 43 0.16 17.75 5.55
CA LYS A 43 1.60 17.72 5.41
C LYS A 43 2.05 16.57 4.52
N LEU A 44 3.20 16.77 3.88
CA LEU A 44 3.80 15.73 3.05
C LEU A 44 4.18 14.50 3.88
N ASP A 45 4.76 14.69 5.07
CA ASP A 45 5.16 13.59 5.95
C ASP A 45 3.98 12.72 6.38
N GLU A 46 2.85 13.33 6.77
CA GLU A 46 1.60 12.63 7.09
C GLU A 46 1.10 11.80 5.91
N THR A 47 1.23 12.34 4.70
CA THR A 47 0.82 11.64 3.46
C THR A 47 1.71 10.43 3.18
N ILE A 48 3.01 10.56 3.40
CA ILE A 48 4.00 9.49 3.22
C ILE A 48 3.76 8.38 4.24
N GLU A 49 3.57 8.73 5.51
CA GLU A 49 3.29 7.79 6.59
C GLU A 49 2.01 7.00 6.31
N LEU A 50 0.92 7.70 5.97
CA LEU A 50 -0.35 7.05 5.65
C LEU A 50 -0.24 6.10 4.44
N ALA A 51 0.45 6.52 3.38
CA ALA A 51 0.67 5.67 2.22
C ALA A 51 1.49 4.42 2.58
N SER A 52 2.51 4.56 3.42
CA SER A 52 3.35 3.46 3.90
C SER A 52 2.54 2.47 4.73
N ASP A 53 1.75 2.96 5.68
CA ASP A 53 0.91 2.13 6.54
C ASP A 53 -0.08 1.28 5.74
N LEU A 54 -0.68 1.87 4.70
CA LEU A 54 -1.60 1.17 3.81
C LEU A 54 -0.90 0.08 2.98
N MET A 55 0.33 0.33 2.52
CA MET A 55 1.13 -0.67 1.83
C MET A 55 1.50 -1.82 2.76
N ASP A 56 1.96 -1.50 3.96
CA ASP A 56 2.34 -2.49 4.97
C ASP A 56 1.15 -3.34 5.43
N GLN A 57 -0.02 -2.71 5.61
CA GLN A 57 -1.24 -3.43 5.94
C GLN A 57 -1.59 -4.46 4.86
N LYS A 58 -1.51 -4.08 3.58
CA LYS A 58 -1.77 -5.02 2.48
C LYS A 58 -0.75 -6.15 2.42
N LEU A 59 0.53 -5.84 2.66
CA LEU A 59 1.58 -6.85 2.68
C LEU A 59 1.34 -7.87 3.81
N ARG A 60 0.99 -7.39 5.01
CA ARG A 60 0.61 -8.25 6.15
C ARG A 60 -0.56 -9.16 5.80
N THR A 61 -1.64 -8.60 5.25
CA THR A 61 -2.82 -9.39 4.83
C THR A 61 -2.47 -10.45 3.78
N TYR A 62 -1.59 -10.13 2.82
CA TYR A 62 -1.18 -11.10 1.82
C TYR A 62 -0.33 -12.24 2.42
N ALA A 63 0.59 -11.91 3.33
CA ALA A 63 1.42 -12.88 4.03
C ALA A 63 0.56 -13.85 4.87
N GLU A 64 -0.42 -13.32 5.61
CA GLU A 64 -1.37 -14.11 6.41
C GLU A 64 -2.17 -15.08 5.52
N ARG A 65 -2.77 -14.59 4.43
CA ARG A 65 -3.52 -15.44 3.49
C ARG A 65 -2.65 -16.55 2.89
N LYS A 66 -1.41 -16.24 2.55
CA LYS A 66 -0.46 -17.23 2.00
C LYS A 66 -0.12 -18.31 3.04
N TYR A 67 0.08 -17.90 4.28
CA TYR A 67 0.33 -18.81 5.39
C TYR A 67 -0.86 -19.74 5.63
N ASP A 68 -2.07 -19.19 5.71
CA ASP A 68 -3.32 -19.95 5.91
C ASP A 68 -3.59 -20.92 4.77
N SER A 69 -3.40 -20.48 3.51
CA SER A 69 -3.56 -21.35 2.34
C SER A 69 -2.59 -22.53 2.38
N LYS A 70 -1.34 -22.31 2.82
CA LYS A 70 -0.34 -23.38 2.98
C LYS A 70 -0.74 -24.36 4.09
N ARG A 71 -1.23 -23.87 5.23
CA ARG A 71 -1.75 -24.74 6.30
C ARG A 71 -2.90 -25.62 5.82
N ARG A 72 -3.83 -25.04 5.05
CA ARG A 72 -4.97 -25.79 4.49
C ARG A 72 -4.51 -26.83 3.48
N ALA A 73 -3.61 -26.49 2.56
CA ALA A 73 -3.07 -27.44 1.59
C ALA A 73 -2.34 -28.62 2.27
N ASN A 74 -1.52 -28.35 3.28
CA ASN A 74 -0.85 -29.40 4.05
C ASN A 74 -1.85 -30.26 4.83
N GLY A 75 -2.89 -29.67 5.41
CA GLY A 75 -3.95 -30.42 6.11
C GLY A 75 -4.72 -31.37 5.17
N ILE A 76 -5.02 -30.92 3.95
CA ILE A 76 -5.65 -31.77 2.91
C ILE A 76 -4.70 -32.91 2.50
N PHE A 77 -3.40 -32.64 2.39
CA PHE A 77 -2.43 -33.69 2.06
C PHE A 77 -2.36 -34.78 3.15
N ILE A 78 -2.40 -34.38 4.42
CA ILE A 78 -2.36 -35.30 5.57
C ILE A 78 -3.65 -36.11 5.68
N ASN A 79 -4.82 -35.51 5.46
CA ASN A 79 -6.11 -36.23 5.61
C ASN A 79 -6.35 -37.23 4.47
N ASN A 80 -5.93 -36.91 3.24
CA ASN A 80 -6.05 -37.81 2.09
C ASN A 80 -5.01 -38.94 2.08
N GLN A 81 -4.04 -38.91 3.01
CA GLN A 81 -3.06 -39.98 3.18
C GLN A 81 -3.49 -41.05 4.21
N GLN A 82 -4.72 -40.98 4.76
CA GLN A 82 -5.25 -42.10 5.56
C GLN A 82 -5.31 -43.37 4.70
N PRO A 83 -4.69 -44.48 5.13
CA PRO A 83 -4.63 -45.69 4.33
C PRO A 83 -6.05 -46.27 4.24
N PHE A 84 -6.56 -46.41 3.02
CA PHE A 84 -7.68 -47.29 2.72
C PHE A 84 -7.35 -48.66 3.30
N LYS A 85 -7.97 -49.00 4.45
CA LYS A 85 -7.94 -50.35 4.99
C LYS A 85 -8.66 -51.24 3.97
N LYS A 86 -7.88 -51.92 3.12
CA LYS A 86 -8.36 -53.06 2.34
C LYS A 86 -8.81 -54.12 3.34
N GLN A 87 -10.12 -54.25 3.51
CA GLN A 87 -10.72 -55.44 4.10
C GLN A 87 -10.57 -56.55 3.04
N ASN A 88 -9.66 -57.48 3.27
CA ASN A 88 -9.59 -58.71 2.51
C ASN A 88 -10.64 -59.67 3.09
N ALA A 89 -11.52 -60.17 2.22
CA ALA A 89 -12.46 -61.27 2.46
C ALA A 89 -11.76 -62.63 2.34
#